data_AF-A0A0F8XTK8-F1
#
_entry.id   AF-A0A0F8XTK8-F1
#
_cell.length_a   1.000
_cell.length_b   1.000
_cell.length_c   1.000
_cell.angle_alpha   90.00
_cell.angle_beta   90.00
_cell.angle_gamma   90.00
#
_symmetry.space_group_name_H-M   'P 1'
#
loop_
_entity.id
_entity.type
_entity.pdbx_description
1 polymer ?
#
loop_
_entity_poly.entity_id
_entity_poly.type
_entity_poly.pdbx_seq_one_letter_code
_entity_poly.pdbx_strand_id
1 'polypeptide(L)'
;CNSLLEGIKYYFTPQEIRFLEFALRSGNPIYPSTGDGSVHLYQPAPDRTMAYMRSQASGSTARPTETPAYAYTNPWSSGAYPQILTLARGFIPFITSAIGKFAKKKSAILSIYVTTLNDDWPSEAESALDIIQTTQASMTDLVLSDYSKITLNTPDLGSARKDLADITASQYNNFTLNATGLGWIDIVGNTKLGMRDGHDVDNQPVNAGLGDNSYKSGITFSTSEQADTDQDPKLIVIYTVPGGSALLHHLIS
;
A
#
# COMPACT_ATOMS: atom_id res chain seq x y z
N CYS A 1 -25.53 1.02 -28.35
CA CYS A 1 -25.42 0.23 -27.10
C CYS A 1 -26.70 -0.48 -26.66
N ASN A 2 -27.91 0.03 -26.92
CA ASN A 2 -29.14 -0.67 -26.48
C ASN A 2 -29.59 -1.85 -27.36
N SER A 3 -29.05 -2.02 -28.57
CA SER A 3 -29.47 -3.10 -29.48
C SER A 3 -28.76 -4.45 -29.28
N LEU A 4 -27.63 -4.48 -28.55
CA LEU A 4 -26.92 -5.72 -28.22
C LEU A 4 -27.55 -6.48 -27.03
N LEU A 5 -28.31 -5.78 -26.18
CA LEU A 5 -28.99 -6.36 -25.02
C LEU A 5 -30.33 -7.02 -25.36
N GLU A 6 -31.00 -6.61 -26.44
CA GLU A 6 -32.27 -7.23 -26.86
C GLU A 6 -32.07 -8.53 -27.65
N GLY A 7 -30.93 -8.69 -28.33
CA GLY A 7 -30.61 -9.91 -29.10
C GLY A 7 -30.21 -11.12 -28.25
N ILE A 8 -29.77 -10.92 -27.00
CA ILE A 8 -29.29 -12.01 -26.12
C ILE A 8 -30.44 -12.73 -25.41
N LYS A 9 -31.62 -12.09 -25.25
CA LYS A 9 -32.78 -12.65 -24.56
C LYS A 9 -33.42 -13.86 -25.26
N TYR A 10 -33.07 -14.10 -26.53
CA TYR A 10 -33.67 -15.16 -27.33
C TYR A 10 -32.90 -16.48 -27.34
N TYR A 11 -31.70 -16.56 -26.74
CA TYR A 11 -30.85 -17.75 -26.82
C TYR A 11 -30.46 -18.36 -25.45
N PHE A 12 -30.90 -17.78 -24.34
CA PHE A 12 -30.52 -18.26 -23.01
C PHE A 12 -31.75 -18.40 -22.11
N THR A 13 -31.81 -19.51 -21.38
CA THR A 13 -32.80 -19.73 -20.34
C THR A 13 -32.63 -18.72 -19.19
N PRO A 14 -33.69 -18.43 -18.40
CA PRO A 14 -33.58 -17.60 -17.20
C PRO A 14 -32.52 -18.10 -16.20
N GLN A 15 -32.18 -19.40 -16.23
CA GLN A 15 -31.10 -20.00 -15.45
C GLN A 15 -29.71 -19.68 -16.03
N GLU A 16 -29.54 -19.67 -17.36
CA GLU A 16 -28.28 -19.31 -18.02
C GLU A 16 -27.99 -17.80 -17.93
N ILE A 17 -29.01 -16.94 -17.90
CA ILE A 17 -28.87 -15.50 -17.56
C ILE A 17 -28.39 -15.33 -16.11
N ARG A 18 -28.88 -16.16 -15.17
CA ARG A 18 -28.40 -16.20 -13.77
C ARG A 18 -26.99 -16.79 -13.62
N PHE A 19 -26.51 -17.59 -14.58
CA PHE A 19 -25.12 -18.06 -14.64
C PHE A 19 -24.15 -16.96 -15.11
N LEU A 20 -24.59 -16.06 -16.00
CA LEU A 20 -23.86 -14.83 -16.32
C LEU A 20 -23.81 -13.83 -15.15
N GLU A 21 -24.76 -13.91 -14.21
CA GLU A 21 -24.79 -13.16 -12.94
C GLU A 21 -23.94 -13.79 -11.82
N PHE A 22 -23.19 -14.87 -12.07
CA PHE A 22 -22.01 -15.25 -11.27
C PHE A 22 -20.81 -14.33 -11.61
N ALA A 23 -21.10 -13.07 -11.93
CA ALA A 23 -20.15 -12.11 -12.44
C ALA A 23 -19.12 -11.81 -11.35
N LEU A 24 -17.87 -12.20 -11.60
CA LEU A 24 -16.72 -11.53 -11.01
C LEU A 24 -16.95 -10.04 -11.16
N ARG A 25 -17.18 -9.34 -10.05
CA ARG A 25 -17.07 -7.89 -10.08
C ARG A 25 -15.58 -7.61 -10.07
N SER A 26 -15.08 -7.14 -11.21
CA SER A 26 -13.92 -6.28 -11.22
C SER A 26 -14.28 -5.09 -10.31
N GLY A 27 -13.67 -5.00 -9.13
CA GLY A 27 -13.81 -3.81 -8.32
C GLY A 27 -13.28 -2.64 -9.13
N ASN A 28 -14.07 -1.58 -9.29
CA ASN A 28 -13.52 -0.30 -9.71
C ASN A 28 -12.35 0.05 -8.78
N PRO A 29 -11.32 0.77 -9.26
CA PRO A 29 -10.25 1.26 -8.41
C PRO A 29 -10.83 1.97 -7.19
N ILE A 30 -10.40 1.53 -6.00
CA ILE A 30 -10.66 2.21 -4.74
C ILE A 30 -9.45 3.08 -4.47
N TYR A 31 -9.69 4.38 -4.34
CA TYR A 31 -8.67 5.37 -4.00
C TYR A 31 -8.60 5.52 -2.48
N PRO A 32 -7.43 5.84 -1.90
CA PRO A 32 -7.34 6.13 -0.49
C PRO A 32 -8.18 7.37 -0.15
N SER A 33 -8.58 7.49 1.11
CA SER A 33 -9.01 8.80 1.60
C SER A 33 -7.79 9.72 1.68
N THR A 34 -8.04 11.04 1.74
CA THR A 34 -7.04 12.02 2.25
C THR A 34 -6.31 11.45 3.45
N GLY A 35 -5.03 11.72 3.67
CA GLY A 35 -4.27 11.23 4.82
C GLY A 35 -3.46 9.97 4.57
N ASP A 36 -3.36 9.50 3.32
CA ASP A 36 -2.21 8.69 2.93
C ASP A 36 -0.94 9.53 2.94
N GLY A 37 0.20 8.90 3.20
CA GLY A 37 1.36 9.69 3.60
C GLY A 37 2.51 8.85 4.12
N SER A 38 3.37 9.50 4.89
CA SER A 38 4.48 8.81 5.55
C SER A 38 4.80 9.39 6.92
N VAL A 39 5.40 8.55 7.75
CA VAL A 39 6.00 8.97 9.02
C VAL A 39 7.49 8.71 8.95
N HIS A 40 8.29 9.75 9.20
CA HIS A 40 9.74 9.76 9.10
C HIS A 40 10.35 9.71 10.48
N LEU A 41 11.48 9.01 10.60
CA LEU A 41 12.36 9.07 11.76
C LEU A 41 13.74 9.52 11.30
N TYR A 42 14.28 10.55 11.94
CA TYR A 42 15.63 11.06 11.72
C TYR A 42 16.48 10.74 12.94
N GLN A 43 17.57 10.00 12.75
CA GLN A 43 18.41 9.56 13.86
C GLN A 43 19.89 9.93 13.61
N PRO A 44 20.46 10.88 14.39
CA PRO A 44 21.89 11.14 14.36
C PRO A 44 22.68 10.02 15.08
N ALA A 45 23.99 10.01 14.87
CA ALA A 45 24.92 9.20 15.65
C ALA A 45 24.84 9.54 17.16
N PRO A 46 25.08 8.56 18.06
CA PRO A 46 25.48 7.17 17.79
C PRO A 46 24.31 6.22 17.49
N ASP A 47 23.07 6.58 17.84
CA ASP A 47 21.93 5.64 17.89
C ASP A 47 21.25 5.35 16.54
N ARG A 48 21.95 5.54 15.43
CA ARG A 48 21.43 5.43 14.05
C ARG A 48 21.47 4.02 13.47
N THR A 49 21.22 3.01 14.29
CA THR A 49 21.15 1.62 13.82
C THR A 49 19.74 1.27 13.36
N MET A 50 19.59 0.37 12.39
CA MET A 50 18.25 -0.12 12.01
C MET A 50 17.51 -0.73 13.21
N ALA A 51 18.22 -1.44 14.09
CA ALA A 51 17.63 -1.98 15.32
C ALA A 51 17.04 -0.88 16.21
N TYR A 52 17.79 0.21 16.45
CA TYR A 52 17.30 1.34 17.22
C TYR A 52 16.10 2.01 16.56
N MET A 53 16.22 2.34 15.26
CA MET A 53 15.18 3.06 14.54
C MET A 53 13.88 2.27 14.48
N ARG A 54 13.93 0.96 14.21
CA ARG A 54 12.77 0.07 14.20
C ARG A 54 12.06 -0.04 15.54
N SER A 55 12.77 0.17 16.65
CA SER A 55 12.24 0.05 18.01
C SER A 55 11.49 1.30 18.49
N GLN A 56 11.56 2.41 17.75
CA GLN A 56 10.96 3.66 18.19
C GLN A 56 9.43 3.59 18.16
N ALA A 57 8.80 4.12 19.22
CA ALA A 57 7.34 4.22 19.31
C ALA A 57 6.76 5.32 18.41
N SER A 58 7.57 6.35 18.12
CA SER A 58 7.17 7.54 17.37
C SER A 58 8.24 7.94 16.37
N GLY A 59 7.83 8.57 15.27
CA GLY A 59 8.71 9.23 14.32
C GLY A 59 9.06 10.66 14.75
N SER A 60 9.83 11.32 13.91
CA SER A 60 10.22 12.73 14.02
C SER A 60 9.28 13.66 13.24
N THR A 61 8.64 13.18 12.17
CA THR A 61 7.74 13.98 11.33
C THR A 61 6.67 13.10 10.69
N ALA A 62 5.41 13.55 10.70
CA ALA A 62 4.31 12.93 9.99
C ALA A 62 3.87 13.84 8.85
N ARG A 63 3.59 13.26 7.69
CA ARG A 63 3.26 13.98 6.45
C ARG A 63 1.95 13.45 5.85
N PRO A 64 0.79 13.79 6.43
CA PRO A 64 -0.52 13.32 5.97
C PRO A 64 -1.17 14.24 4.92
N THR A 65 -0.53 15.36 4.57
CA THR A 65 -1.10 16.35 3.64
C THR A 65 -0.12 16.72 2.52
N GLU A 66 0.97 15.97 2.36
CA GLU A 66 1.96 16.19 1.31
C GLU A 66 1.57 15.37 0.09
N THR A 67 1.71 15.93 -1.12
CA THR A 67 1.46 15.20 -2.37
C THR A 67 2.45 14.05 -2.65
N PRO A 68 3.69 14.07 -2.10
CA PRO A 68 4.53 12.89 -2.02
C PRO A 68 4.48 12.18 -0.66
N ALA A 69 4.53 10.85 -0.71
CA ALA A 69 4.84 9.98 0.41
C ALA A 69 6.08 9.14 0.13
N TYR A 70 6.60 8.51 1.18
CA TYR A 70 7.94 7.96 1.20
C TYR A 70 7.98 6.58 1.86
N ALA A 71 8.71 5.67 1.23
CA ALA A 71 9.11 4.39 1.81
C ALA A 71 10.58 4.16 1.43
N TYR A 72 11.50 4.54 2.32
CA TYR A 72 12.94 4.49 2.03
C TYR A 72 13.80 4.42 3.29
N THR A 73 15.04 3.98 3.07
CA THR A 73 16.18 4.10 3.98
C THR A 73 17.23 5.01 3.34
N ASN A 74 17.69 6.03 4.06
CA ASN A 74 18.61 7.05 3.54
C ASN A 74 19.58 7.57 4.62
N PRO A 75 20.88 7.26 4.53
CA PRO A 75 21.93 7.94 5.25
C PRO A 75 22.20 9.31 4.60
N TRP A 76 22.06 10.35 5.40
CA TRP A 76 22.28 11.74 4.99
C TRP A 76 23.43 12.35 5.78
N SER A 77 24.33 13.00 5.07
CA SER A 77 25.39 13.84 5.61
C SER A 77 25.22 15.27 5.09
N SER A 78 25.35 16.25 5.98
CA SER A 78 25.58 17.63 5.57
C SER A 78 26.76 18.19 6.35
N GLY A 79 27.50 19.13 5.77
CA GLY A 79 28.66 19.74 6.43
C GLY A 79 28.35 20.46 7.75
N ALA A 80 27.07 20.63 8.11
CA ALA A 80 26.60 21.26 9.35
C ALA A 80 25.96 20.28 10.36
N TYR A 81 25.65 19.03 9.97
CA TYR A 81 24.98 18.06 10.85
C TYR A 81 25.79 16.76 10.99
N PRO A 82 25.81 16.14 12.18
CA PRO A 82 26.32 14.79 12.32
C PRO A 82 25.50 13.88 11.40
N GLN A 83 26.18 13.01 10.66
CA GLN A 83 25.58 12.04 9.76
C GLN A 83 24.30 11.38 10.35
N ILE A 84 23.17 11.53 9.67
CA ILE A 84 21.82 11.12 10.08
C ILE A 84 21.40 9.89 9.28
N LEU A 85 20.74 8.92 9.92
CA LEU A 85 19.98 7.91 9.20
C LEU A 85 18.50 8.29 9.20
N THR A 86 17.89 8.27 8.02
CA THR A 86 16.47 8.51 7.83
C THR A 86 15.78 7.21 7.45
N LEU A 87 14.66 6.95 8.12
CA LEU A 87 13.74 5.88 7.76
C LEU A 87 12.34 6.47 7.60
N ALA A 88 11.76 6.32 6.42
CA ALA A 88 10.40 6.73 6.13
C ALA A 88 9.52 5.50 5.85
N ARG A 89 8.32 5.48 6.43
CA ARG A 89 7.35 4.39 6.26
C ARG A 89 6.06 4.94 5.67
N GLY A 90 5.58 4.30 4.61
CA GLY A 90 4.38 4.70 3.89
C GLY A 90 3.11 4.13 4.53
N PHE A 91 2.04 4.91 4.52
CA PHE A 91 0.71 4.55 5.04
C PHE A 91 -0.34 4.87 3.98
N ILE A 92 -1.15 3.89 3.62
CA ILE A 92 -2.05 3.94 2.45
C ILE A 92 -3.41 3.34 2.85
N PRO A 93 -4.26 4.11 3.56
CA PRO A 93 -5.55 3.65 4.04
C PRO A 93 -6.65 3.73 2.96
N PHE A 94 -7.48 2.70 2.84
CA PHE A 94 -8.61 2.62 1.89
C PHE A 94 -9.93 2.40 2.61
N ILE A 95 -10.97 3.14 2.22
CA ILE A 95 -12.35 2.89 2.65
C ILE A 95 -12.93 1.76 1.79
N THR A 96 -12.97 0.55 2.32
CA THR A 96 -13.36 -0.67 1.58
C THR A 96 -14.73 -1.23 1.97
N SER A 97 -15.43 -0.57 2.90
CA SER A 97 -16.75 -0.96 3.41
C SER A 97 -17.82 -1.07 2.32
N ALA A 98 -17.65 -0.35 1.20
CA ALA A 98 -18.53 -0.42 0.03
C ALA A 98 -18.52 -1.80 -0.67
N ILE A 99 -17.51 -2.66 -0.42
CA ILE A 99 -17.46 -4.03 -0.95
C ILE A 99 -18.56 -4.89 -0.32
N GLY A 100 -18.82 -4.71 0.98
CA GLY A 100 -19.92 -5.31 1.71
C GLY A 100 -19.65 -6.73 2.25
N LYS A 101 -20.30 -7.05 3.38
CA LYS A 101 -20.05 -8.25 4.20
C LYS A 101 -20.24 -9.60 3.52
N PHE A 102 -20.99 -9.64 2.44
CA PHE A 102 -21.26 -10.88 1.72
C PHE A 102 -20.20 -11.19 0.67
N ALA A 103 -19.36 -10.21 0.30
CA ALA A 103 -18.36 -10.41 -0.73
C ALA A 103 -17.33 -11.48 -0.35
N LYS A 104 -16.98 -12.32 -1.33
CA LYS A 104 -15.87 -13.26 -1.28
C LYS A 104 -14.75 -12.73 -2.17
N LYS A 105 -13.69 -12.24 -1.54
CA LYS A 105 -12.45 -11.78 -2.18
C LYS A 105 -11.83 -12.92 -3.00
N LYS A 106 -11.29 -12.59 -4.18
CA LYS A 106 -10.62 -13.53 -5.10
C LYS A 106 -9.16 -13.15 -5.31
N SER A 107 -8.92 -11.89 -5.62
CA SER A 107 -7.58 -11.32 -5.76
C SER A 107 -7.65 -9.82 -5.50
N ALA A 108 -6.49 -9.22 -5.26
CA ALA A 108 -6.38 -7.78 -5.13
C ALA A 108 -5.02 -7.30 -5.62
N ILE A 109 -5.00 -6.09 -6.15
CA ILE A 109 -3.79 -5.41 -6.63
C ILE A 109 -3.75 -4.04 -5.98
N LEU A 110 -2.66 -3.75 -5.28
CA LEU A 110 -2.29 -2.40 -4.88
C LEU A 110 -1.40 -1.81 -5.98
N SER A 111 -1.79 -0.69 -6.56
CA SER A 111 -1.03 0.03 -7.57
C SER A 111 -0.54 1.36 -7.00
N ILE A 112 0.77 1.61 -7.09
CA ILE A 112 1.42 2.80 -6.55
C ILE A 112 2.12 3.54 -7.68
N TYR A 113 1.81 4.83 -7.85
CA TYR A 113 2.52 5.67 -8.81
C TYR A 113 3.83 6.15 -8.19
N VAL A 114 4.95 5.65 -8.69
CA VAL A 114 6.28 6.00 -8.17
C VAL A 114 6.76 7.25 -8.90
N THR A 115 7.08 8.32 -8.18
CA THR A 115 7.60 9.58 -8.76
C THR A 115 9.12 9.62 -8.75
N THR A 116 9.75 8.93 -7.80
CA THR A 116 11.22 8.82 -7.72
C THR A 116 11.58 7.44 -7.21
N LEU A 117 12.55 6.82 -7.87
CA LEU A 117 13.19 5.58 -7.46
C LEU A 117 14.61 5.92 -7.02
N ASN A 118 15.03 5.44 -5.86
CA ASN A 118 16.42 5.48 -5.41
C ASN A 118 16.87 4.05 -5.16
N ASP A 119 17.83 3.60 -5.95
CA ASP A 119 18.37 2.24 -5.90
C ASP A 119 19.90 2.28 -6.03
N ASP A 120 20.50 3.12 -5.18
CA ASP A 120 21.92 3.42 -5.23
C ASP A 120 22.70 2.62 -4.17
N TRP A 121 22.07 1.58 -3.58
CA TRP A 121 22.66 0.78 -2.51
C TRP A 121 23.51 -0.37 -3.10
N PRO A 122 24.76 -0.58 -2.63
CA PRO A 122 25.70 -1.51 -3.25
C PRO A 122 25.39 -3.01 -3.00
N SER A 123 24.36 -3.34 -2.22
CA SER A 123 23.87 -4.70 -2.01
C SER A 123 22.39 -4.80 -2.37
N GLU A 124 22.11 -5.51 -3.46
CA GLU A 124 20.78 -5.63 -4.07
C GLU A 124 19.79 -6.46 -3.24
N ALA A 125 20.27 -7.29 -2.30
CA ALA A 125 19.39 -8.26 -1.61
C ALA A 125 18.30 -7.59 -0.75
N GLU A 126 18.50 -6.33 -0.34
CA GLU A 126 17.58 -5.57 0.51
C GLU A 126 17.10 -4.25 -0.09
N SER A 127 17.51 -3.96 -1.33
CA SER A 127 16.91 -2.96 -2.21
C SER A 127 15.53 -3.44 -2.64
N ALA A 128 14.54 -3.34 -1.75
CA ALA A 128 13.20 -3.84 -2.01
C ALA A 128 12.10 -3.07 -1.30
N LEU A 129 10.86 -3.26 -1.76
CA LEU A 129 9.65 -2.76 -1.14
C LEU A 129 8.72 -3.89 -0.72
N ASP A 130 8.21 -3.74 0.49
CA ASP A 130 7.35 -4.70 1.15
C ASP A 130 6.02 -4.06 1.54
N ILE A 131 4.92 -4.74 1.20
CA ILE A 131 3.56 -4.35 1.59
C ILE A 131 3.22 -4.98 2.93
N ILE A 132 2.84 -4.16 3.90
CA ILE A 132 2.62 -4.58 5.29
C ILE A 132 1.30 -4.00 5.81
N GLN A 133 0.63 -4.72 6.71
CA GLN A 133 -0.58 -4.19 7.37
C GLN A 133 -0.22 -3.07 8.34
N THR A 134 -1.07 -2.05 8.42
CA THR A 134 -0.98 -1.02 9.45
C THR A 134 -2.18 -1.06 10.38
N THR A 135 -1.96 -0.55 11.59
CA THR A 135 -2.98 -0.32 12.62
C THR A 135 -3.04 1.16 12.98
N GLN A 136 -2.67 2.05 12.04
CA GLN A 136 -2.78 3.51 12.22
C GLN A 136 -4.18 3.86 12.71
N ALA A 137 -4.32 4.81 13.63
CA ALA A 137 -5.62 5.08 14.23
C ALA A 137 -6.59 5.72 13.23
N SER A 138 -6.12 6.76 12.54
CA SER A 138 -6.90 7.57 11.62
C SER A 138 -6.80 7.08 10.18
N MET A 139 -7.88 7.30 9.42
CA MET A 139 -7.90 7.13 7.96
C MET A 139 -7.54 8.42 7.24
N THR A 140 -7.62 9.56 7.93
CA THR A 140 -7.50 10.89 7.34
C THR A 140 -6.39 11.76 7.90
N ASP A 141 -5.54 11.17 8.73
CA ASP A 141 -4.45 11.86 9.38
C ASP A 141 -3.36 10.86 9.76
N LEU A 142 -2.13 11.35 9.93
CA LEU A 142 -1.00 10.61 10.45
C LEU A 142 -0.36 11.44 11.55
N VAL A 143 -0.13 10.81 12.69
CA VAL A 143 0.59 11.41 13.81
C VAL A 143 1.90 10.69 14.03
N LEU A 144 2.82 11.32 14.79
CA LEU A 144 4.15 10.75 15.02
C LEU A 144 4.12 9.33 15.59
N SER A 145 3.15 9.04 16.47
CA SER A 145 2.99 7.70 17.07
C SER A 145 2.55 6.62 16.09
N ASP A 146 2.07 6.97 14.89
CA ASP A 146 1.74 5.98 13.86
C ASP A 146 2.98 5.30 13.28
N TYR A 147 4.18 5.85 13.49
CA TYR A 147 5.45 5.23 13.09
C TYR A 147 5.58 3.76 13.53
N SER A 148 5.11 3.43 14.73
CA SER A 148 5.12 2.07 15.28
C SER A 148 3.88 1.24 14.94
N LYS A 149 2.88 1.85 14.27
CA LYS A 149 1.60 1.22 13.89
C LYS A 149 1.65 0.54 12.52
N ILE A 150 2.84 0.26 12.02
CA ILE A 150 3.08 -0.64 10.91
C ILE A 150 3.94 -1.76 11.46
N THR A 151 3.44 -2.99 11.41
CA THR A 151 3.92 -4.12 12.23
C THR A 151 5.44 -4.17 12.30
N LEU A 152 5.99 -4.07 13.52
CA LEU A 152 7.42 -4.06 13.78
C LEU A 152 7.96 -5.49 13.91
N ASN A 153 9.24 -5.68 13.59
CA ASN A 153 9.98 -6.94 13.76
C ASN A 153 9.44 -8.12 12.93
N THR A 154 9.98 -8.29 11.71
CA THR A 154 9.65 -9.38 10.77
C THR A 154 8.14 -9.56 10.55
N PRO A 155 7.46 -8.54 10.01
CA PRO A 155 6.04 -8.62 9.70
C PRO A 155 5.76 -9.62 8.59
N ASP A 156 4.56 -10.21 8.60
CA ASP A 156 4.04 -10.89 7.43
C ASP A 156 3.96 -9.91 6.24
N LEU A 157 4.28 -10.40 5.05
CA LEU A 157 4.24 -9.63 3.82
C LEU A 157 2.90 -9.84 3.10
N GLY A 158 2.28 -8.75 2.65
CA GLY A 158 1.00 -8.74 1.96
C GLY A 158 1.08 -9.03 0.47
N SER A 159 2.28 -9.00 -0.10
CA SER A 159 2.59 -9.38 -1.47
C SER A 159 3.90 -10.17 -1.50
N ALA A 160 4.29 -10.64 -2.68
CA ALA A 160 5.72 -10.91 -2.90
C ALA A 160 6.49 -9.61 -2.69
N ARG A 161 7.67 -9.70 -2.07
CA ARG A 161 8.64 -8.60 -2.04
C ARG A 161 8.94 -8.17 -3.47
N LYS A 162 9.03 -6.87 -3.70
CA LYS A 162 9.41 -6.33 -5.01
C LYS A 162 10.78 -5.68 -4.92
N ASP A 163 11.70 -6.19 -5.72
CA ASP A 163 13.02 -5.61 -5.91
C ASP A 163 12.91 -4.19 -6.47
N LEU A 164 13.75 -3.26 -6.03
CA LEU A 164 13.78 -1.91 -6.55
C LEU A 164 14.20 -1.86 -8.02
N ALA A 165 15.00 -2.82 -8.49
CA ALA A 165 15.34 -2.97 -9.91
C ALA A 165 14.11 -3.29 -10.78
N ASP A 166 13.05 -3.86 -10.20
CA ASP A 166 11.78 -4.15 -10.86
C ASP A 166 10.76 -2.99 -10.74
N ILE A 167 11.10 -1.92 -10.01
CA ILE A 167 10.30 -0.71 -9.92
C ILE A 167 10.69 0.23 -11.06
N THR A 168 9.71 0.92 -11.62
CA THR A 168 9.97 2.03 -12.55
C THR A 168 9.38 3.33 -12.04
N ALA A 169 10.17 4.40 -12.08
CA ALA A 169 9.69 5.76 -11.79
C ALA A 169 8.78 6.31 -12.89
N SER A 170 7.99 7.32 -12.55
CA SER A 170 7.00 8.00 -13.39
C SER A 170 5.90 7.10 -13.95
N GLN A 171 5.58 6.00 -13.25
CA GLN A 171 4.47 5.11 -13.60
C GLN A 171 3.92 4.29 -12.41
N TYR A 172 2.79 3.62 -12.64
CA TYR A 172 2.22 2.69 -11.68
C TYR A 172 3.02 1.39 -11.60
N ASN A 173 3.29 0.98 -10.36
CA ASN A 173 3.89 -0.30 -10.02
C ASN A 173 2.86 -1.15 -9.25
N ASN A 174 2.60 -2.36 -9.74
CA ASN A 174 1.52 -3.21 -9.22
C ASN A 174 2.03 -4.26 -8.22
N PHE A 175 1.47 -4.28 -7.02
CA PHE A 175 1.70 -5.29 -6.00
C PHE A 175 0.48 -6.20 -5.93
N THR A 176 0.62 -7.41 -6.46
CA THR A 176 -0.44 -8.43 -6.34
C THR A 176 -0.44 -8.95 -4.91
N LEU A 177 -1.56 -8.79 -4.21
CA LEU A 177 -1.67 -9.24 -2.83
C LEU A 177 -1.74 -10.76 -2.77
N ASN A 178 -0.94 -11.34 -1.88
CA ASN A 178 -0.93 -12.77 -1.57
C ASN A 178 -2.08 -13.12 -0.60
N ALA A 179 -2.14 -14.37 -0.13
CA ALA A 179 -3.19 -14.81 0.80
C ALA A 179 -3.23 -13.97 2.09
N THR A 180 -2.07 -13.57 2.62
CA THR A 180 -1.94 -12.73 3.81
C THR A 180 -2.48 -11.32 3.55
N GLY A 181 -2.04 -10.67 2.47
CA GLY A 181 -2.52 -9.34 2.08
C GLY A 181 -4.01 -9.31 1.76
N LEU A 182 -4.54 -10.36 1.13
CA LEU A 182 -5.98 -10.53 0.95
C LEU A 182 -6.73 -10.65 2.28
N GLY A 183 -6.12 -11.28 3.28
CA GLY A 183 -6.64 -11.35 4.64
C GLY A 183 -6.82 -9.97 5.27
N TRP A 184 -5.95 -9.02 4.98
CA TRP A 184 -5.98 -7.66 5.53
C TRP A 184 -7.05 -6.74 4.95
N ILE A 185 -7.64 -7.10 3.80
CA ILE A 185 -8.73 -6.31 3.21
C ILE A 185 -9.99 -6.45 4.05
N ASP A 186 -10.42 -5.37 4.71
CA ASP A 186 -11.65 -5.32 5.48
C ASP A 186 -12.83 -4.86 4.61
N ILE A 187 -13.64 -5.83 4.18
CA ILE A 187 -14.78 -5.59 3.27
C ILE A 187 -16.00 -4.96 3.95
N VAL A 188 -15.98 -4.75 5.27
CA VAL A 188 -17.05 -4.08 6.04
C VAL A 188 -16.59 -2.79 6.71
N GLY A 189 -15.28 -2.62 6.84
CA GLY A 189 -14.65 -1.44 7.39
C GLY A 189 -13.59 -0.87 6.46
N ASN A 190 -12.38 -0.75 6.97
CA ASN A 190 -11.31 0.00 6.34
C ASN A 190 -10.06 -0.88 6.18
N THR A 191 -9.50 -0.88 4.97
CA THR A 191 -8.26 -1.60 4.68
C THR A 191 -7.08 -0.68 4.92
N LYS A 192 -6.14 -1.09 5.76
CA LYS A 192 -4.98 -0.29 6.17
C LYS A 192 -3.70 -0.98 5.74
N LEU A 193 -3.13 -0.50 4.64
CA LEU A 193 -1.88 -1.00 4.07
C LEU A 193 -0.79 0.03 4.28
N GLY A 194 0.45 -0.43 4.26
CA GLY A 194 1.63 0.41 4.36
C GLY A 194 2.79 -0.21 3.61
N MET A 195 3.87 0.55 3.53
CA MET A 195 5.04 0.17 2.77
C MET A 195 6.32 0.44 3.57
N ARG A 196 7.23 -0.53 3.56
CA ARG A 196 8.56 -0.43 4.17
C ARG A 196 9.62 -0.87 3.17
N ASP A 197 10.78 -0.26 3.30
CA ASP A 197 12.00 -0.65 2.61
C ASP A 197 12.55 -1.97 3.17
N GLY A 198 13.23 -2.77 2.34
CA GLY A 198 13.75 -4.09 2.70
C GLY A 198 14.71 -4.06 3.90
N HIS A 199 15.57 -3.04 3.99
CA HIS A 199 16.47 -2.86 5.14
C HIS A 199 15.69 -2.70 6.46
N ASP A 200 14.59 -1.95 6.39
CA ASP A 200 13.69 -1.74 7.53
C ASP A 200 12.96 -3.04 7.89
N VAL A 201 12.45 -3.81 6.93
CA VAL A 201 11.77 -5.08 7.23
C VAL A 201 12.72 -6.08 7.89
N ASP A 202 13.89 -6.28 7.27
CA ASP A 202 14.83 -7.35 7.62
C ASP A 202 15.81 -6.97 8.73
N ASN A 203 15.75 -5.75 9.24
CA ASN A 203 16.69 -5.22 10.23
C ASN A 203 18.14 -5.20 9.73
N GLN A 204 18.34 -4.95 8.43
CA GLN A 204 19.70 -4.98 7.89
C GLN A 204 20.50 -3.75 8.30
N PRO A 205 21.79 -3.92 8.63
CA PRO A 205 22.63 -2.81 9.01
C PRO A 205 22.93 -1.92 7.80
N VAL A 206 22.66 -0.64 7.96
CA VAL A 206 23.02 0.43 7.02
C VAL A 206 24.45 0.86 7.35
N ASN A 207 25.45 0.14 6.82
CA ASN A 207 26.88 0.35 7.11
C ASN A 207 27.63 1.12 6.01
N ALA A 208 27.02 1.34 4.84
CA ALA A 208 27.69 1.99 3.71
C ALA A 208 28.06 3.44 4.06
N GLY A 209 29.30 3.84 3.74
CA GLY A 209 29.99 5.03 4.22
C GLY A 209 29.09 6.25 4.42
N LEU A 210 28.62 6.42 5.65
CA LEU A 210 27.55 7.34 6.08
C LEU A 210 27.88 8.84 5.91
N GLY A 211 28.95 9.17 5.18
CA GLY A 211 29.31 10.51 4.71
C GLY A 211 29.02 10.75 3.23
N ASP A 212 28.64 9.70 2.48
CA ASP A 212 28.24 9.79 1.08
C ASP A 212 26.70 9.83 0.98
N ASN A 213 26.16 10.94 0.46
CA ASN A 213 24.73 11.11 0.22
C ASN A 213 24.19 10.21 -0.91
N SER A 214 25.06 9.38 -1.49
CA SER A 214 24.75 8.50 -2.61
C SER A 214 24.01 7.22 -2.20
N TYR A 215 23.96 6.80 -0.93
CA TYR A 215 23.40 5.48 -0.61
C TYR A 215 21.91 5.51 -0.26
N LYS A 216 21.01 5.55 -1.23
CA LYS A 216 19.55 5.57 -0.98
C LYS A 216 18.88 4.33 -1.51
N SER A 217 17.99 3.74 -0.69
CA SER A 217 17.15 2.61 -1.06
C SER A 217 15.68 2.95 -0.80
N GLY A 218 14.85 2.93 -1.82
CA GLY A 218 13.40 3.05 -1.71
C GLY A 218 12.79 4.02 -2.71
N ILE A 219 11.55 4.44 -2.42
CA ILE A 219 10.76 5.24 -3.35
C ILE A 219 10.13 6.48 -2.73
N THR A 220 9.83 7.42 -3.60
CA THR A 220 8.79 8.44 -3.41
C THR A 220 7.59 8.08 -4.28
N PHE A 221 6.38 8.18 -3.75
CA PHE A 221 5.14 7.91 -4.47
C PHE A 221 4.11 9.02 -4.29
N SER A 222 3.22 9.18 -5.26
CA SER A 222 2.12 10.15 -5.17
C SER A 222 1.06 9.70 -4.16
N THR A 223 0.47 10.64 -3.44
CA THR A 223 -0.64 10.42 -2.49
C THR A 223 -1.97 10.94 -3.04
N SER A 224 -3.06 10.79 -2.29
CA SER A 224 -4.37 11.40 -2.62
C SER A 224 -4.41 12.92 -2.55
N GLU A 225 -3.38 13.57 -1.99
CA GLU A 225 -3.25 15.02 -2.02
C GLU A 225 -2.72 15.54 -3.36
N GLN A 226 -2.22 14.66 -4.23
CA GLN A 226 -1.91 15.01 -5.60
C GLN A 226 -3.20 15.46 -6.31
N ALA A 227 -3.10 16.51 -7.14
CA ALA A 227 -4.26 16.98 -7.88
C ALA A 227 -4.76 15.92 -8.86
N ASP A 228 -6.09 15.86 -9.01
CA ASP A 228 -6.81 14.83 -9.76
C ASP A 228 -6.57 13.42 -9.19
N THR A 229 -6.86 12.35 -9.94
CA THR A 229 -6.72 10.95 -9.46
C THR A 229 -5.81 10.10 -10.35
N ASP A 230 -5.08 10.75 -11.25
CA ASP A 230 -4.27 10.07 -12.26
C ASP A 230 -3.03 9.40 -11.66
N GLN A 231 -2.56 9.87 -10.49
CA GLN A 231 -1.38 9.34 -9.80
C GLN A 231 -1.69 8.76 -8.41
N ASP A 232 -2.89 8.93 -7.89
CA ASP A 232 -3.29 8.43 -6.58
C ASP A 232 -3.07 6.91 -6.46
N PRO A 233 -2.70 6.43 -5.26
CA PRO A 233 -2.69 5.00 -4.99
C PRO A 233 -4.05 4.36 -5.31
N LYS A 234 -4.03 3.11 -5.80
CA LYS A 234 -5.25 2.38 -6.17
C LYS A 234 -5.25 1.00 -5.55
N LEU A 235 -6.35 0.62 -4.94
CA LEU A 235 -6.64 -0.76 -4.56
C LEU A 235 -7.75 -1.31 -5.43
N ILE A 236 -7.43 -2.32 -6.24
CA ILE A 236 -8.40 -3.06 -7.04
C ILE A 236 -8.66 -4.38 -6.34
N VAL A 237 -9.91 -4.62 -5.95
CA VAL A 237 -10.34 -5.89 -5.32
C VAL A 237 -11.28 -6.62 -6.26
N ILE A 238 -10.90 -7.82 -6.67
CA ILE A 238 -11.78 -8.72 -7.43
C ILE A 238 -12.53 -9.59 -6.42
N TYR A 239 -13.86 -9.56 -6.48
CA TYR A 239 -14.70 -10.32 -5.56
C TYR A 239 -15.97 -10.84 -6.23
N THR A 240 -16.63 -11.76 -5.54
CA THR A 240 -17.95 -12.28 -5.90
C THR A 240 -18.92 -11.99 -4.77
N VAL A 241 -20.19 -11.71 -5.07
CA VAL A 241 -21.23 -11.56 -4.04
C VAL A 241 -22.14 -12.78 -4.11
N PRO A 242 -22.29 -13.58 -3.04
CA PRO A 242 -23.20 -14.70 -2.99
C PRO A 242 -24.64 -14.21 -3.17
N GLY A 243 -25.25 -14.63 -4.28
CA GLY A 243 -26.69 -14.54 -4.50
C GLY A 243 -27.26 -13.12 -4.49
N GLY A 244 -27.30 -12.48 -5.66
CA GLY A 244 -28.33 -11.44 -5.91
C GLY A 244 -29.77 -11.95 -5.72
N SER A 245 -29.96 -13.25 -5.46
CA SER A 245 -31.25 -13.92 -5.28
C SER A 245 -31.81 -13.92 -3.84
N ALA A 246 -31.08 -13.46 -2.82
CA ALA A 246 -31.60 -13.47 -1.43
C ALA A 246 -32.61 -12.34 -1.13
N LEU A 247 -32.56 -11.23 -1.89
CA LEU A 247 -33.56 -10.15 -1.78
C LEU A 247 -34.90 -10.50 -2.45
N LEU A 248 -34.92 -11.49 -3.34
CA LEU A 248 -36.15 -11.88 -4.05
C LEU A 248 -37.00 -12.86 -3.23
N HIS A 249 -36.41 -13.66 -2.34
CA HIS A 249 -37.19 -14.61 -1.53
C HIS A 249 -37.99 -13.94 -0.40
N HIS A 250 -37.71 -12.68 -0.06
CA HIS A 250 -38.50 -11.89 0.90
C HIS A 250 -39.57 -11.01 0.22
N LEU A 251 -39.51 -10.87 -1.11
CA LEU A 251 -40.46 -10.07 -1.90
C LEU A 251 -41.47 -10.92 -2.67
N ILE A 252 -41.39 -12.26 -2.56
CA ILE A 252 -42.34 -13.20 -3.19
C ILE A 252 -42.80 -14.28 -2.20
N SER A 253 -42.73 -14.03 -0.89
CA SER A 253 -43.36 -14.86 0.15
C SER A 253 -44.47 -14.07 0.85
#